data_AF-A0A2V7M9R2-F1
#
_entry.id   AF-A0A2V7M9R2-F1
#
_cell.length_a   1.000
_cell.length_b   1.000
_cell.length_c   1.000
_cell.angle_alpha   90.00
_cell.angle_beta   90.00
_cell.angle_gamma   90.00
#
_symmetry.space_group_name_H-M   'P 1'
#
loop_
_entity.id
_entity.type
_entity.pdbx_description
1 polymer ?
#
loop_
_entity_poly.entity_id
_entity_poly.type
_entity_poly.pdbx_seq_one_letter_code
_entity_poly.pdbx_strand_id
1 'polypeptide(L)'
;MQRIRMSARARRGFTMVELLVALVLLGLVSAALYRVLVNNQRLYMAQTQRIDLSQNIRAAANILPSELREIDASEGDIIAMSPTRLEIRAMRWIGFTCVAPVLG
;
A
#
# COMPACT_ATOMS: atom_id res chain seq x y z
N MET A 1 50.81 -42.37 40.68
CA MET A 1 51.19 -41.13 39.98
C MET A 1 50.98 -41.30 38.47
N GLN A 2 49.77 -41.01 37.96
CA GLN A 2 49.47 -41.06 36.52
C GLN A 2 49.68 -39.68 35.90
N ARG A 3 50.58 -39.58 34.92
CA ARG A 3 50.86 -38.34 34.18
C ARG A 3 49.75 -38.11 33.16
N ILE A 4 48.92 -37.10 33.40
CA ILE A 4 47.94 -36.59 32.43
C ILE A 4 48.72 -35.98 31.26
N ARG A 5 48.71 -36.64 30.10
CA ARG A 5 49.22 -36.06 28.85
C ARG A 5 48.20 -35.04 28.34
N MET A 6 48.45 -33.76 28.56
CA MET A 6 47.72 -32.69 27.88
C MET A 6 48.11 -32.71 26.40
N SER A 7 47.20 -33.16 25.55
CA SER A 7 47.30 -32.96 24.10
C SER A 7 47.05 -31.49 23.81
N ALA A 8 48.12 -30.74 23.55
CA ALA A 8 48.02 -29.39 23.01
C ALA A 8 47.48 -29.49 21.57
N ARG A 9 46.17 -29.32 21.42
CA ARG A 9 45.51 -29.29 20.12
C ARG A 9 46.14 -28.15 19.31
N ALA A 10 46.89 -28.49 18.26
CA ALA A 10 47.50 -27.52 17.36
C ALA A 10 46.40 -26.63 16.78
N ARG A 11 46.37 -25.36 17.20
CA ARG A 11 45.49 -24.34 16.62
C ARG A 11 46.00 -24.04 15.21
N ARG A 12 45.44 -24.73 14.22
CA ARG A 12 45.67 -24.41 12.81
C ARG A 12 45.07 -23.03 12.53
N GLY A 13 45.90 -22.10 12.08
CA GLY A 13 45.45 -20.80 11.57
C GLY A 13 44.71 -20.95 10.23
N PHE A 14 44.08 -19.87 9.80
CA PHE A 14 43.30 -19.83 8.57
C PHE A 14 44.19 -19.61 7.35
N THR A 15 43.91 -20.30 6.24
CA THR A 15 44.68 -20.13 5.00
C THR A 15 44.14 -18.97 4.16
N MET A 16 44.99 -18.32 3.36
CA MET A 16 44.57 -17.31 2.37
C MET A 16 43.49 -17.84 1.42
N VAL A 17 43.59 -19.12 1.05
CA VAL A 17 42.65 -19.77 0.13
C VAL A 17 41.27 -19.94 0.77
N GLU A 18 41.18 -20.32 2.05
CA GLU A 18 39.87 -20.37 2.73
C GLU A 18 39.21 -18.99 2.83
N LEU A 19 40.00 -17.91 2.95
CA LEU A 19 39.48 -16.53 3.01
C LEU A 19 38.87 -16.12 1.67
N LEU A 20 39.57 -16.43 0.58
CA LEU A 20 39.07 -16.17 -0.77
C LEU A 20 37.79 -16.94 -1.05
N VAL A 21 37.74 -18.23 -0.69
CA VAL A 21 36.54 -19.06 -0.88
C VAL A 21 35.37 -18.55 -0.02
N ALA A 22 35.62 -18.18 1.24
CA ALA A 22 34.60 -17.63 2.12
C ALA A 22 33.99 -16.33 1.57
N LEU A 23 34.82 -15.43 1.04
CA LEU A 23 34.37 -14.17 0.43
C LEU A 23 33.52 -14.40 -0.83
N VAL A 24 33.92 -15.34 -1.68
CA VAL A 24 33.14 -15.70 -2.88
C VAL A 24 31.77 -16.26 -2.51
N LEU A 25 31.73 -17.18 -1.53
CA LEU A 25 30.48 -17.76 -1.06
C LEU A 25 29.58 -16.69 -0.42
N LEU A 26 30.15 -15.80 0.40
CA LEU A 26 29.42 -14.69 1.00
C LEU A 26 28.79 -13.80 -0.09
N GLY A 27 29.57 -13.42 -1.11
CA GLY A 27 29.08 -12.61 -2.22
C GLY A 27 27.95 -13.28 -3.00
N LEU A 28 28.05 -14.58 -3.24
CA LEU A 28 27.00 -15.35 -3.93
C LEU A 28 25.70 -15.37 -3.14
N VAL A 29 25.78 -15.64 -1.82
CA VAL A 29 24.61 -15.65 -0.93
C VAL A 29 23.99 -14.26 -0.84
N SER A 30 24.80 -13.21 -0.63
CA SER A 30 24.31 -11.83 -0.58
C SER A 30 23.61 -11.41 -1.88
N ALA A 31 24.15 -11.79 -3.04
CA ALA A 31 23.53 -11.50 -4.34
C ALA A 31 22.17 -12.20 -4.50
N ALA A 32 22.04 -13.45 -4.05
CA ALA A 32 20.78 -14.17 -4.07
C ALA A 32 19.73 -13.51 -3.15
N LEU A 33 20.11 -13.15 -1.92
CA LEU A 33 19.24 -12.43 -0.99
C LEU A 33 18.79 -11.08 -1.55
N TYR A 34 19.70 -10.35 -2.18
CA TYR A 34 19.39 -9.06 -2.78
C TYR A 34 18.39 -9.18 -3.93
N ARG A 35 18.52 -10.22 -4.78
CA ARG A 35 17.54 -10.52 -5.83
C ARG A 35 16.16 -10.80 -5.25
N VAL A 36 16.08 -11.57 -4.16
CA VAL A 36 14.80 -11.84 -3.47
C VAL A 36 14.19 -10.54 -2.94
N LEU A 37 15.00 -9.68 -2.31
CA LEU A 37 14.53 -8.38 -1.79
C LEU A 37 13.99 -7.47 -2.90
N VAL A 38 14.73 -7.32 -4.00
CA VAL A 38 14.32 -6.51 -5.15
C VAL A 38 13.07 -7.09 -5.81
N ASN A 39 12.98 -8.42 -5.91
CA ASN A 39 11.80 -9.08 -6.45
C ASN A 39 10.57 -8.85 -5.57
N ASN A 40 10.74 -8.94 -4.24
CA ASN A 40 9.69 -8.62 -3.28
C ASN A 40 9.23 -7.16 -3.43
N GLN A 41 10.15 -6.19 -3.51
CA GLN A 41 9.81 -4.78 -3.72
C GLN A 41 8.99 -4.56 -5.00
N ARG A 42 9.35 -5.22 -6.12
CA ARG A 42 8.59 -5.15 -7.38
C ARG A 42 7.20 -5.76 -7.25
N LEU A 43 7.07 -6.88 -6.53
CA LEU A 43 5.77 -7.50 -6.24
C LEU A 43 4.90 -6.58 -5.39
N TYR A 44 5.45 -5.92 -4.37
CA TYR A 44 4.72 -4.95 -3.56
C TYR A 44 4.22 -3.76 -4.40
N MET A 45 5.09 -3.16 -5.22
CA MET A 45 4.70 -2.01 -6.06
C MET A 45 3.64 -2.38 -7.12
N ALA A 46 3.74 -3.57 -7.73
CA ALA A 46 2.74 -4.05 -8.68
C ALA A 46 1.39 -4.40 -8.01
N GLN A 47 1.40 -4.78 -6.73
CA GLN A 47 0.18 -5.07 -5.96
C GLN A 47 -0.51 -3.81 -5.46
N THR A 48 0.23 -2.77 -5.06
CA THR A 48 -0.34 -1.50 -4.57
C THR A 48 -1.28 -0.88 -5.61
N GLN A 49 -0.88 -0.83 -6.89
CA GLN A 49 -1.72 -0.27 -7.95
C GLN A 49 -3.07 -1.00 -8.11
N ARG A 50 -3.09 -2.33 -7.94
CA ARG A 50 -4.33 -3.11 -8.02
C ARG A 50 -5.22 -2.91 -6.80
N ILE A 51 -4.61 -2.77 -5.62
CA ILE A 51 -5.33 -2.50 -4.38
C ILE A 51 -6.00 -1.13 -4.46
N ASP A 52 -5.26 -0.10 -4.89
CA ASP A 52 -5.77 1.28 -5.00
C ASP A 52 -6.95 1.36 -5.99
N LEU A 53 -6.83 0.73 -7.17
CA LEU A 53 -7.92 0.66 -8.13
C LEU A 53 -9.16 -0.02 -7.55
N SER A 54 -8.98 -1.15 -6.86
CA SER A 54 -10.10 -1.89 -6.26
C SER A 54 -10.74 -1.14 -5.09
N GLN A 55 -9.95 -0.41 -4.30
CA GLN A 55 -10.45 0.45 -3.23
C GLN A 55 -11.23 1.64 -3.78
N ASN A 56 -10.73 2.31 -4.83
CA ASN A 56 -11.42 3.41 -5.49
C ASN A 56 -12.77 2.99 -6.08
N ILE A 57 -12.83 1.83 -6.74
CA ILE A 57 -14.09 1.29 -7.28
C ILE A 57 -15.07 0.97 -6.15
N ARG A 58 -14.59 0.37 -5.04
CA ARG A 58 -15.45 0.10 -3.87
C ARG A 58 -15.96 1.38 -3.21
N ALA A 59 -15.12 2.40 -3.09
CA ALA A 59 -15.53 3.70 -2.56
C ALA A 59 -16.62 4.33 -3.45
N ALA A 60 -16.42 4.33 -4.77
CA ALA A 60 -17.41 4.81 -5.73
C ALA A 60 -18.72 4.00 -5.65
N ALA A 61 -18.64 2.67 -5.56
CA ALA A 61 -19.81 1.80 -5.46
C ALA A 61 -20.61 1.99 -4.16
N ASN A 62 -19.98 2.51 -3.10
CA ASN A 62 -20.67 2.80 -1.85
C ASN A 62 -21.31 4.19 -1.83
N ILE A 63 -20.66 5.20 -2.44
CA ILE A 63 -21.11 6.60 -2.38
C ILE A 63 -22.10 6.92 -3.52
N LEU A 64 -21.83 6.48 -4.74
CA LEU A 64 -22.64 6.86 -5.90
C LEU A 64 -24.10 6.40 -5.79
N PRO A 65 -24.45 5.19 -5.32
CA PRO A 65 -25.84 4.79 -5.25
C PRO A 65 -26.66 5.62 -4.26
N SER A 66 -26.08 6.06 -3.14
CA SER A 66 -26.81 6.90 -2.17
C SER A 66 -27.11 8.27 -2.76
N GLU A 67 -26.13 8.87 -3.45
CA GLU A 67 -26.30 10.15 -4.15
C GLU A 67 -27.33 10.02 -5.29
N LEU A 68 -27.20 9.01 -6.15
CA LEU A 68 -28.09 8.81 -7.29
C LEU A 68 -29.54 8.49 -6.90
N ARG A 69 -29.76 7.94 -5.70
CA ARG A 69 -31.11 7.65 -5.19
C ARG A 69 -31.81 8.89 -4.61
N GLU A 70 -31.05 9.93 -4.26
CA GLU A 70 -31.58 11.19 -3.75
C GLU A 70 -32.00 12.14 -4.88
N ILE A 71 -31.36 12.03 -6.04
CA ILE A 71 -31.56 12.91 -7.19
C ILE A 71 -32.92 12.69 -7.85
N ASP A 72 -33.59 13.79 -8.21
CA ASP A 72 -34.71 13.77 -9.14
C ASP A 72 -34.29 14.25 -10.54
N ALA A 73 -34.32 13.32 -11.50
CA ALA A 73 -34.01 13.62 -12.90
C ALA A 73 -35.09 14.46 -13.61
N SER A 74 -36.32 14.52 -13.05
CA SER A 74 -37.45 15.23 -13.65
C SER A 74 -37.57 16.68 -13.19
N GLU A 75 -37.23 16.97 -11.93
CA GLU A 75 -37.35 18.31 -11.32
C GLU A 75 -36.08 19.18 -11.43
N GLY A 76 -35.08 18.73 -12.19
CA GLY A 76 -33.95 19.58 -12.60
C GLY A 76 -32.71 19.50 -11.71
N ASP A 77 -32.52 18.43 -10.96
CA ASP A 77 -31.29 18.22 -10.19
C ASP A 77 -30.07 17.95 -11.08
N ILE A 78 -30.26 17.54 -12.34
CA ILE A 78 -29.18 17.34 -13.31
C ILE A 78 -28.83 18.68 -13.99
N ILE A 79 -27.63 19.20 -13.70
CA ILE A 79 -27.14 20.48 -14.22
C ILE A 79 -26.42 20.27 -15.57
N ALA A 80 -25.58 19.24 -15.66
CA ALA A 80 -24.87 18.88 -16.88
C ALA A 80 -24.49 17.39 -16.88
N MET A 81 -24.56 16.75 -18.05
CA MET A 81 -24.20 15.34 -18.21
C MET A 81 -23.28 15.14 -19.41
N SER A 82 -22.20 14.39 -19.19
CA SER A 82 -21.27 13.90 -20.21
C SER A 82 -21.00 12.40 -19.98
N PRO A 83 -20.38 11.69 -20.94
CA PRO A 83 -20.13 10.25 -20.80
C PRO A 83 -19.32 9.85 -19.55
N THR A 84 -18.51 10.77 -19.00
CA THR A 84 -17.61 10.50 -17.86
C THR A 84 -17.78 11.46 -16.69
N ARG A 85 -18.77 12.35 -16.73
CA ARG A 85 -19.00 13.36 -15.70
C ARG A 85 -20.47 13.74 -15.62
N LEU A 86 -20.97 13.78 -14.40
CA LEU A 86 -22.34 14.19 -14.06
C LEU A 86 -22.25 15.32 -13.03
N GLU A 87 -22.87 16.45 -13.32
CA GLU A 87 -23.04 17.56 -12.38
C GLU A 87 -24.48 17.60 -11.90
N ILE A 88 -24.65 17.50 -10.59
CA ILE A 88 -25.94 17.38 -9.92
C ILE A 88 -26.04 18.36 -8.77
N ARG A 89 -27.28 18.73 -8.42
CA ARG A 89 -27.60 19.34 -7.14
C ARG A 89 -27.77 18.22 -6.11
N ALA A 90 -27.00 18.26 -5.04
CA ALA A 90 -27.05 17.26 -3.96
C ALA A 90 -27.26 17.97 -2.60
N MET A 91 -28.11 17.43 -1.74
CA MET A 91 -28.44 18.05 -0.46
C MET A 91 -27.37 17.72 0.59
N ARG A 92 -26.33 18.57 0.66
CA ARG A 92 -25.24 18.38 1.64
C ARG A 92 -25.58 18.92 3.03
N TRP A 93 -26.37 20.00 3.09
CA TRP A 93 -26.68 20.73 4.32
C TRP A 93 -28.08 21.32 4.24
N ILE A 94 -28.76 21.39 5.39
CA ILE A 94 -30.06 22.05 5.53
C ILE A 94 -29.89 23.19 6.54
N GLY A 95 -30.62 24.29 6.34
CA GLY A 95 -30.59 25.43 7.25
C GLY A 95 -31.98 26.05 7.37
N PHE A 96 -32.25 26.65 8.52
CA PHE A 96 -33.49 27.37 8.77
C PHE A 96 -33.24 28.87 8.72
N THR A 97 -33.98 29.58 7.89
CA THR A 97 -33.96 31.05 7.87
C THR A 97 -35.14 31.56 8.70
N CYS A 98 -34.87 32.36 9.73
CA CYS A 98 -35.92 33.06 10.45
C CYS A 98 -36.28 34.36 9.73
N VAL A 99 -37.57 34.59 9.50
CA VAL A 99 -38.08 35.92 9.14
C VAL A 99 -38.46 36.64 10.43
N ALA A 100 -37.95 37.86 10.59
CA ALA A 100 -38.34 38.71 11.73
C ALA A 100 -39.85 38.99 11.66
N PRO A 101 -40.60 38.80 12.75
CA PRO A 101 -42.01 39.14 12.78
C PRO A 101 -42.17 40.64 12.55
N VAL A 102 -43.17 41.04 11.75
CA VAL A 102 -43.57 42.44 11.62
C VAL A 102 -44.15 42.89 12.96
N LEU A 103 -43.36 43.64 13.73
CA LEU A 103 -43.87 44.38 14.89
C LEU A 103 -44.63 45.57 14.32
N GLY A 104 -45.96 45.54 14.47
CA GLY A 104 -46.85 46.65 14.15
C GLY A 104 -46.63 47.85 15.05
#